data_AF-A0A3S3MSU2-F1
#
_entry.id   AF-A0A3S3MSU2-F1
#
_cell.length_a   1.000
_cell.length_b   1.000
_cell.length_c   1.000
_cell.angle_alpha   90.00
_cell.angle_beta   90.00
_cell.angle_gamma   90.00
#
_symmetry.space_group_name_H-M   'P 1'
#
loop_
_entity.id
_entity.type
_entity.pdbx_description
1 polymer ?
#
loop_
_entity_poly.entity_id
_entity_poly.type
_entity_poly.pdbx_seq_one_letter_code
_entity_poly.pdbx_strand_id
1 'polypeptide(L)'
;MGESIDRDAIGRSNMVRLTAYIIKSRWFTIFATILVMSAAGATYAFGIYSKDIKETLGYNQQTLNTLGFFKDLGANVGILAGLINEVTPPWVVLAIGAIMNLGGYLMVWLAVTGRTPRPHVWQMCLYICIGANSQSFANNGALVTAVKNFPESRGVVLGLLKGYTGLSSAIFTQLYHAIYGDNSKALILLIGWLPAAISIVFIYTIRLTKVKRQENEIKVFYRILYAAIALAGYLLVVIVVQKLVAFSQSAYVGSAVVVLLLLFLPVVVVWRKRPTFGGSKSILKLILPQLRYQWTNKKNLK
;
A
#
# COMPACT_ATOMS: atom_id res chain seq x y z
N MET A 1 -32.34 -31.48 -12.39
CA MET A 1 -30.88 -31.26 -12.53
C MET A 1 -30.50 -29.87 -13.05
N GLY A 2 -31.39 -29.12 -13.74
CA GLY A 2 -31.10 -27.74 -14.19
C GLY A 2 -31.27 -26.64 -13.14
N GLU A 3 -32.05 -26.86 -12.08
CA GLU A 3 -32.34 -25.85 -11.04
C GLU A 3 -31.18 -25.59 -10.06
N SER A 4 -30.27 -26.54 -9.87
CA SER A 4 -29.10 -26.39 -8.99
C SER A 4 -27.99 -25.57 -9.64
N ILE A 5 -27.77 -25.74 -10.95
CA ILE A 5 -26.75 -25.03 -11.73
C ILE A 5 -27.07 -23.53 -11.81
N ASP A 6 -28.37 -23.17 -11.89
CA ASP A 6 -28.81 -21.78 -11.98
C ASP A 6 -28.66 -21.05 -10.63
N ARG A 7 -28.91 -21.74 -9.50
CA ARG A 7 -28.70 -21.17 -8.14
C ARG A 7 -27.23 -20.91 -7.85
N ASP A 8 -26.32 -21.79 -8.29
CA ASP A 8 -24.88 -21.61 -8.12
C ASP A 8 -24.33 -20.48 -9.00
N ALA A 9 -24.84 -20.34 -10.24
CA ALA A 9 -24.49 -19.24 -11.14
C ALA A 9 -24.99 -17.87 -10.63
N ILE A 10 -26.22 -17.83 -10.10
CA ILE A 10 -26.81 -16.64 -9.47
C ILE A 10 -26.08 -16.28 -8.17
N GLY A 11 -25.70 -17.27 -7.35
CA GLY A 11 -24.89 -17.08 -6.15
C GLY A 11 -23.50 -16.50 -6.45
N ARG A 12 -22.80 -17.07 -7.45
CA ARG A 12 -21.47 -16.61 -7.88
C ARG A 12 -21.52 -15.21 -8.48
N SER A 13 -22.54 -14.88 -9.29
CA SER A 13 -22.69 -13.54 -9.87
C SER A 13 -23.02 -12.47 -8.83
N ASN A 14 -23.84 -12.79 -7.83
CA ASN A 14 -24.13 -11.89 -6.70
C ASN A 14 -22.91 -11.69 -5.80
N MET A 15 -22.11 -12.73 -5.56
CA MET A 15 -20.83 -12.62 -4.86
C MET A 15 -19.84 -11.74 -5.60
N VAL A 16 -19.70 -11.90 -6.93
CA VAL A 16 -18.80 -11.06 -7.74
C VAL A 16 -19.23 -9.59 -7.71
N ARG A 17 -20.53 -9.30 -7.80
CA ARG A 17 -21.07 -7.93 -7.69
C ARG A 17 -20.87 -7.33 -6.30
N LEU A 18 -21.04 -8.12 -5.25
CA LEU A 18 -20.80 -7.70 -3.87
C LEU A 18 -19.32 -7.41 -3.62
N THR A 19 -18.43 -8.29 -4.07
CA THR A 19 -16.98 -8.12 -4.00
C THR A 19 -16.54 -6.88 -4.78
N ALA A 20 -17.06 -6.69 -6.00
CA ALA A 20 -16.80 -5.48 -6.79
C ALA A 20 -17.31 -4.20 -6.11
N TYR A 21 -18.45 -4.26 -5.40
CA TYR A 21 -18.97 -3.14 -4.64
C TYR A 21 -18.12 -2.82 -3.39
N ILE A 22 -17.65 -3.86 -2.70
CA ILE A 22 -16.74 -3.72 -1.54
C ILE A 22 -15.40 -3.13 -1.97
N ILE A 23 -14.83 -3.60 -3.08
CA ILE A 23 -13.58 -3.08 -3.65
C ILE A 23 -13.74 -1.61 -4.08
N LYS A 24 -14.95 -1.23 -4.53
CA LYS A 24 -15.29 0.17 -4.88
C LYS A 24 -15.72 1.03 -3.69
N SER A 25 -15.65 0.51 -2.46
CA SER A 25 -15.99 1.27 -1.25
C SER A 25 -14.87 2.25 -0.88
N ARG A 26 -15.25 3.47 -0.46
CA ARG A 26 -14.32 4.48 0.11
C ARG A 26 -13.46 3.92 1.25
N TRP A 27 -14.00 2.98 2.02
CA TRP A 27 -13.30 2.36 3.13
C TRP A 27 -12.24 1.36 2.66
N PHE A 28 -12.48 0.68 1.54
CA PHE A 28 -11.49 -0.18 0.92
C PHE A 28 -10.40 0.64 0.23
N THR A 29 -10.73 1.83 -0.31
CA THR A 29 -9.71 2.81 -0.73
C THR A 29 -8.79 3.21 0.41
N ILE A 30 -9.31 3.46 1.62
CA ILE A 30 -8.47 3.78 2.79
C ILE A 30 -7.56 2.63 3.18
N PHE A 31 -8.07 1.40 3.15
CA PHE A 31 -7.26 0.22 3.40
C PHE A 31 -6.15 0.03 2.36
N ALA A 32 -6.48 0.18 1.07
CA ALA A 32 -5.51 0.15 -0.02
C ALA A 32 -4.43 1.23 0.16
N THR A 33 -4.82 2.45 0.51
CA THR A 33 -3.87 3.53 0.79
C THR A 33 -2.99 3.21 2.01
N ILE A 34 -3.52 2.60 3.08
CA ILE A 34 -2.70 2.15 4.23
C ILE A 34 -1.62 1.17 3.77
N LEU A 35 -1.96 0.18 2.93
CA LEU A 35 -1.00 -0.78 2.41
C LEU A 35 0.06 -0.12 1.52
N VAL A 36 -0.35 0.75 0.59
CA VAL A 36 0.59 1.50 -0.26
C VAL A 36 1.52 2.35 0.61
N MET A 37 0.99 3.05 1.61
CA MET A 37 1.79 3.88 2.51
C MET A 37 2.73 3.07 3.40
N SER A 38 2.32 1.86 3.83
CA SER A 38 3.17 0.93 4.57
C SER A 38 4.33 0.36 3.74
N ALA A 39 4.28 0.53 2.42
CA ALA A 39 5.37 0.17 1.52
C ALA A 39 6.13 1.40 0.95
N ALA A 40 5.64 2.61 1.18
CA ALA A 40 6.16 3.82 0.53
C ALA A 40 7.35 4.50 1.25
N GLY A 41 7.85 3.98 2.37
CA GLY A 41 9.00 4.57 3.09
C GLY A 41 10.32 3.81 2.91
N ALA A 42 10.55 3.30 1.70
CA ALA A 42 11.82 2.77 1.23
C ALA A 42 13.03 3.69 1.52
N THR A 43 12.82 5.00 1.47
CA THR A 43 13.83 6.04 1.72
C THR A 43 14.31 6.08 3.18
N TYR A 44 13.48 5.63 4.13
CA TYR A 44 13.85 5.54 5.55
C TYR A 44 14.76 4.33 5.83
N ALA A 45 14.70 3.30 4.97
CA ALA A 45 15.59 2.14 5.05
C ALA A 45 17.00 2.40 4.46
N PHE A 46 17.28 3.61 3.96
CA PHE A 46 18.59 3.95 3.36
C PHE A 46 19.75 3.67 4.29
N GLY A 47 19.63 3.96 5.59
CA GLY A 47 20.70 3.67 6.55
C GLY A 47 21.06 2.18 6.68
N ILE A 48 20.16 1.29 6.26
CA ILE A 48 20.36 -0.16 6.28
C ILE A 48 21.14 -0.57 5.03
N TYR A 49 20.61 -0.31 3.84
CA TYR A 49 21.25 -0.78 2.59
C TYR A 49 22.42 0.08 2.10
N SER A 50 22.55 1.34 2.56
CA SER A 50 23.69 2.18 2.19
C SER A 50 25.02 1.63 2.71
N LYS A 51 25.01 0.87 3.81
CA LYS A 51 26.18 0.14 4.31
C LYS A 51 26.64 -0.90 3.31
N ASP A 52 25.70 -1.69 2.76
CA ASP A 52 26.03 -2.69 1.73
C ASP A 52 26.54 -2.04 0.44
N ILE A 53 25.96 -0.91 0.04
CA ILE A 53 26.44 -0.11 -1.11
C ILE A 53 27.91 0.31 -0.89
N LYS A 54 28.25 0.75 0.34
CA LYS A 54 29.61 1.16 0.72
C LYS A 54 30.60 0.02 0.54
N GLU A 55 30.29 -1.13 1.14
CA GLU A 55 31.18 -2.29 1.21
C GLU A 55 31.36 -2.94 -0.16
N THR A 56 30.28 -3.03 -0.94
CA THR A 56 30.33 -3.70 -2.26
C THR A 56 30.97 -2.86 -3.36
N LEU A 57 30.80 -1.53 -3.32
CA LEU A 57 31.30 -0.62 -4.36
C LEU A 57 32.58 0.10 -3.96
N GLY A 58 33.06 -0.08 -2.72
CA GLY A 58 34.23 0.61 -2.19
C GLY A 58 34.03 2.12 -2.06
N TYR A 59 32.79 2.57 -1.89
CA TYR A 59 32.48 4.00 -1.75
C TYR A 59 32.90 4.51 -0.38
N ASN A 60 33.30 5.78 -0.32
CA ASN A 60 33.62 6.44 0.94
C ASN A 60 32.38 7.09 1.57
N GLN A 61 32.51 7.58 2.81
CA GLN A 61 31.38 8.18 3.52
C GLN A 61 30.88 9.47 2.85
N GLN A 62 31.77 10.24 2.21
CA GLN A 62 31.40 11.44 1.49
C GLN A 62 30.45 11.13 0.32
N THR A 63 30.76 10.08 -0.47
CA THR A 63 29.89 9.57 -1.53
C THR A 63 28.54 9.14 -0.97
N LEU A 64 28.50 8.37 0.12
CA LEU A 64 27.23 7.99 0.76
C LEU A 64 26.40 9.19 1.22
N ASN A 65 27.04 10.23 1.76
CA ASN A 65 26.36 11.45 2.16
C ASN A 65 25.77 12.17 0.94
N THR A 66 26.47 12.19 -0.19
CA THR A 66 25.94 12.69 -1.46
C THR A 66 24.74 11.85 -1.94
N LEU A 67 24.82 10.52 -1.87
CA LEU A 67 23.69 9.64 -2.19
C LEU A 67 22.49 9.92 -1.28
N GLY A 68 22.73 10.13 0.02
CA GLY A 68 21.71 10.51 1.00
C GLY A 68 21.07 11.85 0.67
N PHE A 69 21.86 12.85 0.27
CA PHE A 69 21.35 14.14 -0.20
C PHE A 69 20.45 13.99 -1.42
N PHE A 70 20.86 13.23 -2.44
CA PHE A 70 20.05 13.01 -3.64
C PHE A 70 18.79 12.18 -3.38
N LYS A 71 18.84 11.24 -2.44
CA LYS A 71 17.65 10.55 -1.92
C LYS A 71 16.67 11.54 -1.33
N ASP A 72 17.13 12.40 -0.42
CA ASP A 72 16.28 13.39 0.25
C ASP A 72 15.75 14.43 -0.75
N LEU A 73 16.57 14.83 -1.73
CA LEU A 73 16.12 15.67 -2.83
C LEU A 73 14.99 14.98 -3.60
N GLY A 74 15.17 13.74 -4.05
CA GLY A 74 14.14 13.00 -4.77
C GLY A 74 12.85 12.82 -3.96
N ALA A 75 12.96 12.52 -2.66
CA ALA A 75 11.82 12.36 -1.77
C ALA A 75 11.04 13.66 -1.51
N ASN A 76 11.71 14.82 -1.63
CA ASN A 76 11.10 16.14 -1.38
C ASN A 76 10.69 16.89 -2.66
N VAL A 77 11.28 16.58 -3.82
CA VAL A 77 10.90 17.15 -5.13
C VAL A 77 9.59 16.50 -5.61
N GLY A 78 8.50 16.81 -4.91
CA GLY A 78 7.17 16.28 -5.18
C GLY A 78 6.30 17.14 -6.09
N ILE A 79 6.80 18.30 -6.56
CA ILE A 79 6.04 19.28 -7.36
C ILE A 79 5.51 18.62 -8.65
N LEU A 80 6.35 17.86 -9.34
CA LEU A 80 5.96 17.15 -10.57
C LEU A 80 4.86 16.13 -10.29
N ALA A 81 5.00 15.34 -9.22
CA ALA A 81 3.98 14.37 -8.81
C ALA A 81 2.66 15.05 -8.41
N GLY A 82 2.72 16.24 -7.82
CA GLY A 82 1.56 17.06 -7.48
C GLY A 82 0.82 17.57 -8.72
N LEU A 83 1.54 18.22 -9.65
CA LEU A 83 0.98 18.73 -10.91
C LEU A 83 0.35 17.60 -11.74
N ILE A 84 1.04 16.46 -11.87
CA ILE A 84 0.51 15.30 -12.59
C ILE A 84 -0.77 14.79 -11.90
N ASN A 85 -0.83 14.79 -10.57
CA ASN A 85 -2.01 14.35 -9.82
C ASN A 85 -3.21 15.32 -9.91
N GLU A 86 -3.01 16.56 -10.34
CA GLU A 86 -4.12 17.48 -10.62
C GLU A 86 -4.73 17.25 -12.00
N VAL A 87 -3.89 16.94 -12.99
CA VAL A 87 -4.33 16.82 -14.39
C VAL A 87 -4.71 15.38 -14.76
N THR A 88 -4.14 14.39 -14.07
CA THR A 88 -4.33 12.96 -14.36
C THR A 88 -5.06 12.24 -13.23
N PRO A 89 -5.77 11.13 -13.54
CA PRO A 89 -6.42 10.33 -12.51
C PRO A 89 -5.39 9.63 -11.60
N PRO A 90 -5.74 9.33 -10.33
CA PRO A 90 -4.81 8.77 -9.32
C PRO A 90 -4.07 7.49 -9.74
N TRP A 91 -4.69 6.67 -10.60
CA TRP A 91 -4.09 5.43 -11.08
C TRP A 91 -2.85 5.68 -11.95
N VAL A 92 -2.81 6.77 -12.74
CA VAL A 92 -1.66 7.13 -13.57
C VAL A 92 -0.48 7.53 -12.68
N VAL A 93 -0.74 8.36 -11.67
CA VAL A 93 0.26 8.81 -10.69
C VAL A 93 0.87 7.61 -9.96
N LEU A 94 0.05 6.64 -9.54
CA LEU A 94 0.53 5.42 -8.90
C LEU A 94 1.30 4.50 -9.85
N ALA A 95 0.91 4.41 -11.13
CA ALA A 95 1.66 3.66 -12.14
C ALA A 95 3.06 4.23 -12.34
N ILE A 96 3.16 5.56 -12.50
CA ILE A 96 4.44 6.26 -12.65
C ILE A 96 5.31 6.02 -11.42
N GLY A 97 4.73 6.18 -10.22
CA GLY A 97 5.42 5.88 -8.97
C GLY A 97 5.94 4.44 -8.90
N ALA A 98 5.12 3.45 -9.27
CA ALA A 98 5.54 2.04 -9.27
C ALA A 98 6.68 1.77 -10.26
N ILE A 99 6.63 2.35 -11.46
CA ILE A 99 7.70 2.23 -12.48
C ILE A 99 8.98 2.89 -11.97
N MET A 100 8.89 4.08 -11.38
CA MET A 100 10.04 4.79 -10.80
C MET A 100 10.66 4.02 -9.63
N ASN A 101 9.83 3.44 -8.75
CA ASN A 101 10.30 2.63 -7.63
C ASN A 101 11.03 1.38 -8.13
N LEU A 102 10.39 0.62 -9.02
CA LEU A 102 10.96 -0.59 -9.58
C LEU A 102 12.25 -0.27 -10.34
N GLY A 103 12.22 0.70 -11.26
CA GLY A 103 13.37 1.08 -12.07
C GLY A 103 14.54 1.61 -11.23
N GLY A 104 14.29 2.54 -10.30
CA GLY A 104 15.32 3.13 -9.46
C GLY A 104 16.01 2.11 -8.57
N TYR A 105 15.25 1.38 -7.75
CA TYR A 105 15.83 0.42 -6.81
C TYR A 105 16.33 -0.86 -7.47
N LEU A 106 15.74 -1.31 -8.59
CA LEU A 106 16.28 -2.45 -9.35
C LEU A 106 17.64 -2.11 -9.95
N MET A 107 17.84 -0.90 -10.47
CA MET A 107 19.15 -0.46 -10.97
C MET A 107 20.20 -0.41 -9.85
N VAL A 108 19.82 0.08 -8.66
CA VAL A 108 20.69 0.02 -7.47
C VAL A 108 21.04 -1.42 -7.12
N TRP A 109 20.07 -2.33 -7.13
CA TRP A 109 20.28 -3.75 -6.85
C TRP A 109 21.21 -4.42 -7.88
N LEU A 110 21.03 -4.16 -9.17
CA LEU A 110 21.88 -4.69 -10.24
C LEU A 110 23.34 -4.24 -10.09
N ALA A 111 23.55 -2.98 -9.70
CA ALA A 111 24.87 -2.45 -9.42
C ALA A 111 25.53 -3.09 -8.19
N VAL A 112 24.79 -3.26 -7.08
CA VAL A 112 25.30 -3.88 -5.84
C VAL A 112 25.54 -5.40 -6.00
N THR A 113 24.79 -6.06 -6.88
CA THR A 113 24.99 -7.49 -7.21
C THR A 113 26.10 -7.72 -8.23
N GLY A 114 26.70 -6.67 -8.79
CA GLY A 114 27.79 -6.79 -9.76
C GLY A 114 27.34 -7.29 -11.13
N ARG A 115 26.04 -7.26 -11.44
CA ARG A 115 25.51 -7.64 -12.76
C ARG A 115 25.65 -6.55 -13.81
N THR A 116 25.92 -5.32 -13.38
CA THR A 116 26.19 -4.16 -14.22
C THR A 116 27.61 -3.66 -13.93
N PRO A 117 28.32 -3.08 -14.91
CA PRO A 117 29.59 -2.38 -14.67
C PRO A 117 29.43 -1.37 -13.53
N ARG A 118 30.49 -1.18 -12.73
CA ARG A 118 30.47 -0.27 -11.58
C ARG A 118 29.94 1.11 -12.02
N PRO A 119 28.74 1.53 -11.59
CA PRO A 119 28.19 2.79 -12.04
C PRO A 119 28.99 3.95 -11.44
N HIS A 120 29.09 5.03 -12.21
CA HIS A 120 29.64 6.27 -11.67
C HIS A 120 28.73 6.79 -10.55
N VAL A 121 29.30 7.53 -9.60
CA VAL A 121 28.59 8.07 -8.44
C VAL A 121 27.34 8.85 -8.86
N TRP A 122 27.41 9.63 -9.93
CA TRP A 122 26.27 10.40 -10.43
C TRP A 122 25.10 9.50 -10.89
N GLN A 123 25.39 8.34 -11.48
CA GLN A 123 24.37 7.38 -11.92
C GLN A 123 23.67 6.77 -10.72
N MET A 124 24.41 6.42 -9.67
CA MET A 124 23.84 5.95 -8.40
C MET A 124 22.99 7.02 -7.72
N CYS A 125 23.45 8.27 -7.70
CA CYS A 125 22.65 9.39 -7.21
C CYS A 125 21.34 9.52 -7.99
N LEU A 126 21.38 9.37 -9.31
CA LEU A 126 20.20 9.43 -10.17
C LEU A 126 19.24 8.26 -9.89
N TYR A 127 19.73 7.02 -9.79
CA TYR A 127 18.89 5.85 -9.49
C TYR A 127 18.19 5.98 -8.14
N ILE A 128 18.92 6.43 -7.12
CA ILE A 128 18.37 6.65 -5.78
C ILE A 128 17.41 7.82 -5.76
N CYS A 129 17.69 8.91 -6.48
CA CYS A 129 16.79 10.05 -6.62
C CYS A 129 15.47 9.64 -7.28
N ILE A 130 15.52 8.87 -8.39
CA ILE A 130 14.32 8.34 -9.06
C ILE A 130 13.55 7.40 -8.14
N GLY A 131 14.23 6.46 -7.49
CA GLY A 131 13.63 5.53 -6.53
C GLY A 131 12.97 6.27 -5.37
N ALA A 132 13.62 7.30 -4.83
CA ALA A 132 13.09 8.12 -3.75
C ALA A 132 11.89 8.98 -4.20
N ASN A 133 11.91 9.50 -5.44
CA ASN A 133 10.81 10.30 -5.97
C ASN A 133 9.52 9.47 -6.16
N SER A 134 9.62 8.15 -6.31
CA SER A 134 8.44 7.28 -6.28
C SER A 134 7.56 7.47 -5.03
N GLN A 135 8.16 7.83 -3.89
CA GLN A 135 7.45 8.14 -2.65
C GLN A 135 6.54 9.36 -2.80
N SER A 136 6.98 10.38 -3.54
CA SER A 136 6.17 11.57 -3.87
C SER A 136 4.95 11.20 -4.71
N PHE A 137 5.12 10.31 -5.69
CA PHE A 137 4.02 9.78 -6.50
C PHE A 137 3.03 8.95 -5.66
N ALA A 138 3.51 8.09 -4.77
CA ALA A 138 2.65 7.34 -3.87
C ALA A 138 1.86 8.26 -2.90
N ASN A 139 2.52 9.28 -2.34
CA ASN A 139 1.89 10.27 -1.47
C ASN A 139 0.80 11.07 -2.22
N ASN A 140 1.09 11.53 -3.44
CA ASN A 140 0.11 12.29 -4.21
C ASN A 140 -1.01 11.41 -4.77
N GLY A 141 -0.70 10.24 -5.32
CA GLY A 141 -1.70 9.35 -5.91
C GLY A 141 -2.61 8.69 -4.87
N ALA A 142 -2.05 8.14 -3.78
CA ALA A 142 -2.82 7.38 -2.80
C ALA A 142 -3.26 8.22 -1.59
N LEU A 143 -2.35 9.00 -0.99
CA LEU A 143 -2.65 9.75 0.24
C LEU A 143 -3.53 10.97 -0.04
N VAL A 144 -3.27 11.78 -1.07
CA VAL A 144 -4.16 12.92 -1.39
C VAL A 144 -5.55 12.43 -1.78
N THR A 145 -5.65 11.33 -2.54
CA THR A 145 -6.94 10.71 -2.88
C THR A 145 -7.71 10.25 -1.64
N ALA A 146 -7.02 9.63 -0.68
CA ALA A 146 -7.61 9.25 0.60
C ALA A 146 -8.15 10.45 1.39
N VAL A 147 -7.41 11.54 1.43
CA VAL A 147 -7.81 12.77 2.14
C VAL A 147 -9.00 13.44 1.46
N LYS A 148 -9.02 13.48 0.12
CA LYS A 148 -10.16 13.96 -0.67
C LYS A 148 -11.42 13.10 -0.45
N ASN A 149 -11.27 11.80 -0.22
CA ASN A 149 -12.38 10.88 0.08
C ASN A 149 -12.96 11.05 1.51
N PHE A 150 -12.25 11.70 2.43
CA PHE A 150 -12.65 11.88 3.84
C PHE A 150 -12.44 13.33 4.31
N PRO A 151 -13.26 14.29 3.83
CA PRO A 151 -13.02 15.71 4.06
C PRO A 151 -13.25 16.19 5.50
N GLU A 152 -14.06 15.49 6.31
CA GLU A 152 -14.29 15.87 7.72
C GLU A 152 -13.15 15.42 8.65
N SER A 153 -12.38 14.40 8.28
CA SER A 153 -11.32 13.81 9.11
C SER A 153 -9.94 13.88 8.43
N ARG A 154 -9.69 14.91 7.61
CA ARG A 154 -8.45 15.06 6.83
C ARG A 154 -7.20 14.92 7.68
N GLY A 155 -7.16 15.59 8.83
CA GLY A 155 -6.00 15.55 9.73
C GLY A 155 -5.72 14.15 10.28
N VAL A 156 -6.76 13.43 10.70
CA VAL A 156 -6.63 12.06 11.22
C VAL A 156 -6.18 11.09 10.12
N VAL A 157 -6.75 11.22 8.91
CA VAL A 157 -6.35 10.40 7.75
C VAL A 157 -4.90 10.68 7.36
N LEU A 158 -4.51 11.96 7.26
CA LEU A 158 -3.13 12.37 6.96
C LEU A 158 -2.15 11.81 7.99
N GLY A 159 -2.43 12.00 9.28
CA GLY A 159 -1.57 11.55 10.38
C GLY A 159 -1.43 10.03 10.39
N LEU A 160 -2.54 9.30 10.23
CA LEU A 160 -2.54 7.84 10.19
C LEU A 160 -1.70 7.32 9.01
N LEU A 161 -1.93 7.83 7.81
CA LEU A 161 -1.24 7.39 6.59
C LEU A 161 0.25 7.71 6.64
N LYS A 162 0.63 8.90 7.08
CA LYS A 162 2.04 9.26 7.30
C LYS A 162 2.68 8.42 8.40
N GLY A 163 1.92 8.06 9.44
CA GLY A 163 2.34 7.11 10.46
C GLY A 163 2.74 5.77 9.86
N TYR A 164 1.92 5.19 8.97
CA TYR A 164 2.28 3.96 8.25
C TYR A 164 3.51 4.13 7.35
N THR A 165 3.69 5.31 6.71
CA THR A 165 4.93 5.60 5.99
C THR A 165 6.15 5.56 6.91
N GLY A 166 6.06 6.09 8.13
CA GLY A 166 7.14 6.01 9.12
C GLY A 166 7.41 4.56 9.59
N LEU A 167 6.35 3.77 9.79
CA LEU A 167 6.48 2.36 10.19
C LEU A 167 7.02 1.45 9.07
N SER A 168 6.90 1.85 7.81
CA SER A 168 7.28 1.04 6.66
C SER A 168 8.71 0.50 6.70
N SER A 169 9.69 1.29 7.14
CA SER A 169 11.09 0.83 7.22
C SER A 169 11.24 -0.32 8.22
N ALA A 170 10.59 -0.21 9.38
CA ALA A 170 10.61 -1.26 10.39
C ALA A 170 9.90 -2.53 9.87
N ILE A 171 8.78 -2.36 9.14
CA ILE A 171 8.09 -3.47 8.48
C ILE A 171 9.02 -4.16 7.47
N PHE A 172 9.70 -3.39 6.60
CA PHE A 172 10.66 -3.94 5.64
C PHE A 172 11.80 -4.68 6.30
N THR A 173 12.34 -4.17 7.41
CA THR A 173 13.40 -4.87 8.16
C THR A 173 12.93 -6.24 8.66
N GLN A 174 11.71 -6.32 9.22
CA GLN A 174 11.17 -7.61 9.68
C GLN A 174 10.91 -8.58 8.53
N LEU A 175 10.31 -8.10 7.43
CA LEU A 175 10.09 -8.94 6.24
C LEU A 175 11.41 -9.41 5.61
N TYR A 176 12.42 -8.54 5.58
CA TYR A 176 13.75 -8.86 5.08
C TYR A 176 14.37 -10.03 5.84
N HIS A 177 14.45 -9.94 7.17
CA HIS A 177 15.04 -11.00 7.98
C HIS A 177 14.26 -12.31 7.86
N ALA A 178 12.93 -12.25 7.73
CA ALA A 178 12.11 -13.43 7.55
C ALA A 178 12.28 -14.13 6.19
N ILE A 179 12.38 -13.37 5.10
CA ILE A 179 12.42 -13.92 3.73
C ILE A 179 13.85 -14.27 3.30
N TYR A 180 14.82 -13.43 3.64
CA TYR A 180 16.17 -13.49 3.08
C TYR A 180 17.27 -13.74 4.12
N GLY A 181 16.94 -13.78 5.42
CA GLY A 181 17.91 -13.98 6.49
C GLY A 181 18.96 -12.87 6.51
N ASP A 182 20.21 -13.22 6.27
CA ASP A 182 21.38 -12.32 6.30
C ASP A 182 21.86 -11.84 4.91
N ASN A 183 21.12 -12.12 3.84
CA ASN A 183 21.48 -11.67 2.50
C ASN A 183 21.14 -10.19 2.26
N SER A 184 21.98 -9.27 2.72
CA SER A 184 21.69 -7.82 2.70
C SER A 184 21.35 -7.25 1.31
N LYS A 185 21.91 -7.83 0.24
CA LYS A 185 21.59 -7.45 -1.15
C LYS A 185 20.12 -7.68 -1.51
N ALA A 186 19.46 -8.65 -0.88
CA ALA A 186 18.06 -8.96 -1.13
C ALA A 186 17.10 -7.93 -0.51
N LEU A 187 17.56 -7.13 0.46
CA LEU A 187 16.78 -6.02 1.03
C LEU A 187 16.49 -4.96 -0.03
N ILE A 188 17.50 -4.60 -0.83
CA ILE A 188 17.33 -3.63 -1.93
C ILE A 188 16.33 -4.15 -2.95
N LEU A 189 16.39 -5.44 -3.26
CA LEU A 189 15.44 -6.09 -4.15
C LEU A 189 14.02 -6.02 -3.58
N LEU A 190 13.83 -6.39 -2.31
CA LEU A 190 12.54 -6.31 -1.61
C LEU A 190 11.93 -4.90 -1.69
N ILE A 191 12.74 -3.87 -1.45
CA ILE A 191 12.33 -2.47 -1.56
C ILE A 191 12.00 -2.06 -3.00
N GLY A 192 12.64 -2.67 -4.00
CA GLY A 192 12.35 -2.37 -5.41
C GLY A 192 11.01 -2.94 -5.89
N TRP A 193 10.76 -4.23 -5.66
CA TRP A 193 9.57 -4.88 -6.23
C TRP A 193 8.33 -4.80 -5.34
N LEU A 194 8.46 -4.88 -4.00
CA LEU A 194 7.30 -5.00 -3.12
C LEU A 194 6.40 -3.75 -3.13
N PRO A 195 6.93 -2.51 -3.04
CA PRO A 195 6.10 -1.30 -3.16
C PRO A 195 5.45 -1.16 -4.54
N ALA A 196 6.17 -1.55 -5.60
CA ALA A 196 5.66 -1.52 -6.96
C ALA A 196 4.51 -2.53 -7.13
N ALA A 197 4.68 -3.76 -6.64
CA ALA A 197 3.65 -4.80 -6.66
C ALA A 197 2.40 -4.37 -5.89
N ILE A 198 2.55 -3.84 -4.68
CA ILE A 198 1.42 -3.33 -3.88
C ILE A 198 0.72 -2.19 -4.62
N SER A 199 1.48 -1.24 -5.20
CA SER A 199 0.91 -0.12 -5.95
C SER A 199 0.13 -0.57 -7.19
N ILE A 200 0.63 -1.56 -7.93
CA ILE A 200 -0.03 -2.14 -9.12
C ILE A 200 -1.30 -2.90 -8.70
N VAL A 201 -1.25 -3.71 -7.64
CA VAL A 201 -2.43 -4.45 -7.15
C VAL A 201 -3.56 -3.50 -6.76
N PHE A 202 -3.23 -2.36 -6.13
CA PHE A 202 -4.22 -1.40 -5.65
C PHE A 202 -4.51 -0.25 -6.62
N ILE A 203 -3.92 -0.27 -7.82
CA ILE A 203 -4.00 0.81 -8.81
C ILE A 203 -5.44 1.17 -9.19
N TYR A 204 -6.31 0.17 -9.36
CA TYR A 204 -7.72 0.36 -9.71
C TYR A 204 -8.62 0.54 -8.49
N THR A 205 -8.12 0.25 -7.29
CA THR A 205 -8.86 0.38 -6.03
C THR A 205 -8.85 1.82 -5.52
N ILE A 206 -7.75 2.54 -5.75
CA ILE A 206 -7.59 3.92 -5.30
C ILE A 206 -8.28 4.85 -6.30
N ARG A 207 -9.51 5.22 -6.00
CA ARG A 207 -10.31 6.14 -6.81
C ARG A 207 -10.99 7.19 -5.95
N LEU A 208 -11.20 8.36 -6.53
CA LEU A 208 -12.06 9.38 -5.96
C LEU A 208 -13.49 8.84 -5.93
N THR A 209 -14.05 8.73 -4.74
CA THR A 209 -15.43 8.28 -4.54
C THR A 209 -16.28 9.50 -4.17
N LYS A 210 -17.49 9.60 -4.73
CA LYS A 210 -18.42 10.70 -4.38
C LYS A 210 -18.64 10.73 -2.87
N VAL A 211 -18.31 11.87 -2.26
CA VAL A 211 -18.40 12.09 -0.81
C VAL A 211 -19.88 11.98 -0.40
N LYS A 212 -20.22 10.88 0.28
CA LYS A 212 -21.47 10.78 1.03
C LYS A 212 -21.12 10.91 2.50
N ARG A 213 -21.65 11.95 3.14
CA ARG A 213 -21.50 12.22 4.57
C ARG A 213 -21.99 10.99 5.36
N GLN A 214 -21.14 10.38 6.18
CA GLN A 214 -21.52 9.30 7.09
C GLN A 214 -21.31 9.74 8.53
N GLU A 215 -22.31 9.53 9.38
CA GLU A 215 -22.16 9.66 10.81
C GLU A 215 -21.27 8.53 11.36
N ASN A 216 -20.41 8.83 12.34
CA ASN A 216 -19.43 7.92 12.97
C ASN A 216 -18.20 7.50 12.12
N GLU A 217 -17.68 8.33 11.22
CA GLU A 217 -16.41 8.07 10.52
C GLU A 217 -15.21 8.08 11.49
N ILE A 218 -15.15 9.07 12.39
CA ILE A 218 -14.06 9.27 13.35
C ILE A 218 -13.83 8.05 14.26
N LYS A 219 -14.89 7.40 14.76
CA LYS A 219 -14.78 6.19 15.59
C LYS A 219 -14.06 5.03 14.86
N VAL A 220 -14.18 4.96 13.54
CA VAL A 220 -13.50 3.92 12.73
C VAL A 220 -12.03 4.25 12.61
N PHE A 221 -11.71 5.52 12.37
CA PHE A 221 -10.33 5.98 12.34
C PHE A 221 -9.61 5.76 13.67
N TYR A 222 -10.28 5.98 14.81
CA TYR A 222 -9.69 5.62 16.11
C TYR A 222 -9.40 4.12 16.23
N ARG A 223 -10.29 3.23 15.76
CA ARG A 223 -10.01 1.78 15.73
C ARG A 223 -8.81 1.43 14.85
N ILE A 224 -8.68 2.06 13.68
CA ILE A 224 -7.52 1.86 12.80
C ILE A 224 -6.25 2.44 13.44
N LEU A 225 -6.36 3.57 14.14
CA LEU A 225 -5.26 4.20 14.87
C LEU A 225 -4.77 3.30 16.01
N TYR A 226 -5.67 2.71 16.81
CA TYR A 226 -5.29 1.73 17.83
C TYR A 226 -4.57 0.53 17.23
N ALA A 227 -5.00 0.05 16.07
CA ALA A 227 -4.29 -1.00 15.33
C ALA A 227 -2.88 -0.57 14.90
N ALA A 228 -2.73 0.67 14.42
CA ALA A 228 -1.44 1.24 14.03
C ALA A 228 -0.50 1.40 15.23
N ILE A 229 -1.02 1.85 16.38
CA ILE A 229 -0.26 1.96 17.64
C ILE A 229 0.17 0.56 18.13
N ALA A 230 -0.71 -0.43 18.07
CA ALA A 230 -0.36 -1.80 18.41
C ALA A 230 0.76 -2.36 17.51
N LEU A 231 0.66 -2.11 16.19
CA LEU A 231 1.72 -2.46 15.24
C LEU A 231 3.05 -1.77 15.57
N ALA A 232 3.01 -0.46 15.86
CA ALA A 232 4.19 0.31 16.23
C ALA A 232 4.85 -0.21 17.53
N GLY A 233 4.04 -0.46 18.57
CA GLY A 233 4.52 -1.01 19.84
C GLY A 233 5.13 -2.40 19.68
N TYR A 234 4.49 -3.26 18.87
CA TYR A 234 5.04 -4.58 18.56
C TYR A 234 6.38 -4.49 17.83
N LEU A 235 6.47 -3.65 16.78
CA LEU A 235 7.72 -3.43 16.05
C LEU A 235 8.83 -2.90 16.96
N LEU A 236 8.52 -1.95 17.85
CA LEU A 236 9.48 -1.43 18.83
C LEU A 236 10.02 -2.54 19.73
N VAL A 237 9.14 -3.32 20.34
CA VAL A 237 9.52 -4.42 21.24
C VAL A 237 10.42 -5.42 20.50
N VAL A 238 9.99 -5.87 19.31
CA VAL A 238 10.76 -6.85 18.53
C VAL A 238 12.12 -6.30 18.13
N ILE A 239 12.21 -5.06 17.65
CA ILE A 239 13.48 -4.45 17.25
C ILE A 239 14.44 -4.35 18.45
N VAL A 240 13.94 -3.98 19.64
CA VAL A 240 14.76 -3.93 20.86
C VAL A 240 15.22 -5.33 21.25
N VAL A 241 14.33 -6.33 21.25
CA VAL A 241 14.70 -7.71 21.61
C VAL A 241 15.72 -8.28 20.60
N GLN A 242 15.57 -8.02 19.30
CA GLN A 242 16.53 -8.42 18.26
C GLN A 242 17.92 -7.78 18.43
N LYS A 243 18.02 -6.64 19.12
CA LYS A 243 19.31 -6.03 19.46
C LYS A 243 19.97 -6.68 20.67
N LEU A 244 19.19 -7.35 21.51
CA LEU A 244 19.68 -7.98 22.75
C LEU A 244 19.91 -9.49 22.60
N VAL A 245 19.14 -10.16 21.75
CA VAL A 245 19.15 -11.61 21.56
C VAL A 245 19.24 -11.94 20.07
N ALA A 246 20.14 -12.87 19.72
CA ALA A 246 20.22 -13.40 18.36
C ALA A 246 18.97 -14.23 18.05
N PHE A 247 18.22 -13.84 17.02
CA PHE A 247 17.01 -14.55 16.60
C PHE A 247 17.34 -15.70 15.66
N SER A 248 16.67 -16.84 15.85
CA SER A 248 16.64 -17.89 14.84
C SER A 248 15.79 -17.46 13.64
N GLN A 249 16.03 -18.09 12.47
CA GLN A 249 15.24 -17.82 11.26
C GLN A 249 13.74 -18.05 11.48
N SER A 250 13.36 -19.06 12.28
CA SER A 250 11.95 -19.33 12.63
C SER A 250 11.33 -18.21 13.49
N ALA A 251 12.10 -17.60 14.39
CA ALA A 251 11.66 -16.46 15.18
C ALA A 251 11.42 -15.20 14.32
N TYR A 252 12.29 -14.97 13.31
CA TYR A 252 12.07 -13.90 12.33
C TYR A 252 10.81 -14.12 11.50
N VAL A 253 10.58 -15.34 11.01
CA VAL A 253 9.36 -15.69 10.27
C VAL A 253 8.12 -15.48 11.16
N GLY A 254 8.15 -15.97 12.40
CA GLY A 254 7.07 -15.75 13.37
C GLY A 254 6.78 -14.27 13.59
N SER A 255 7.81 -13.45 13.71
CA SER A 255 7.64 -12.00 13.87
C SER A 255 7.03 -11.33 12.64
N ALA A 256 7.53 -11.65 11.44
CA ALA A 256 6.99 -11.11 10.20
C ALA A 256 5.51 -11.50 9.99
N VAL A 257 5.12 -12.73 10.38
CA VAL A 257 3.71 -13.14 10.35
C VAL A 257 2.85 -12.26 11.27
N VAL A 258 3.30 -11.97 12.49
CA VAL A 258 2.58 -11.07 13.41
C VAL A 258 2.50 -9.65 12.85
N VAL A 259 3.57 -9.12 12.26
CA VAL A 259 3.58 -7.82 11.58
C VAL A 259 2.52 -7.80 10.47
N LEU A 260 2.48 -8.82 9.62
CA LEU A 260 1.50 -8.92 8.54
C LEU A 260 0.08 -9.01 9.11
N LEU A 261 -0.17 -9.84 10.12
CA LEU A 261 -1.50 -9.94 10.75
C LEU A 261 -1.97 -8.60 11.31
N LEU A 262 -1.10 -7.85 12.00
CA LEU A 262 -1.41 -6.52 12.52
C LEU A 262 -1.61 -5.49 11.40
N LEU A 263 -0.82 -5.57 10.32
CA LEU A 263 -0.95 -4.69 9.15
C LEU A 263 -2.27 -4.91 8.38
N PHE A 264 -2.77 -6.15 8.32
CA PHE A 264 -4.04 -6.48 7.68
C PHE A 264 -5.26 -6.34 8.63
N LEU A 265 -5.06 -6.12 9.93
CA LEU A 265 -6.13 -5.90 10.90
C LEU A 265 -7.11 -4.77 10.53
N PRO A 266 -6.68 -3.63 9.95
CA PRO A 266 -7.59 -2.60 9.45
C PRO A 266 -8.62 -3.11 8.43
N VAL A 267 -8.34 -4.18 7.67
CA VAL A 267 -9.33 -4.83 6.77
C VAL A 267 -10.54 -5.29 7.56
N VAL A 268 -10.32 -5.95 8.70
CA VAL A 268 -11.40 -6.51 9.51
C VAL A 268 -12.29 -5.39 10.04
N VAL A 269 -11.70 -4.27 10.44
CA VAL A 269 -12.43 -3.07 10.87
C VAL A 269 -13.27 -2.50 9.73
N VAL A 270 -12.69 -2.40 8.52
CA VAL A 270 -13.36 -1.92 7.31
C VAL A 270 -14.49 -2.87 6.88
N TRP A 271 -14.26 -4.18 6.90
CA TRP A 271 -15.23 -5.22 6.54
C TRP A 271 -16.38 -5.30 7.54
N ARG A 272 -16.13 -5.12 8.83
CA ARG A 272 -17.16 -5.10 9.86
C ARG A 272 -18.07 -3.87 9.74
N LYS A 273 -17.58 -2.81 9.08
CA LYS A 273 -18.38 -1.66 8.64
C LYS A 273 -18.96 -1.86 7.22
N ARG A 274 -19.20 -3.12 6.83
CA ARG A 274 -20.28 -3.43 5.87
C ARG A 274 -21.44 -2.50 6.19
N PRO A 275 -22.08 -1.86 5.20
CA PRO A 275 -23.42 -1.40 5.46
C PRO A 275 -24.13 -2.65 6.00
N THR A 276 -24.58 -2.62 7.26
CA THR A 276 -25.79 -3.32 7.61
C THR A 276 -26.70 -2.98 6.45
N PHE A 277 -27.00 -3.98 5.63
CA PHE A 277 -27.98 -3.86 4.57
C PHE A 277 -29.29 -3.70 5.33
N GLY A 278 -29.48 -2.49 5.84
CA GLY A 278 -30.52 -2.11 6.77
C GLY A 278 -31.79 -2.11 5.98
N GLY A 279 -32.53 -3.20 6.13
CA GLY A 279 -33.85 -3.41 5.60
C GLY A 279 -33.86 -3.84 4.15
N SER A 280 -34.50 -5.00 3.92
CA SER A 280 -35.38 -5.37 2.81
C SER A 280 -35.54 -4.39 1.61
N LYS A 281 -35.62 -3.07 1.85
CA LYS A 281 -35.82 -2.00 0.87
C LYS A 281 -34.74 -1.87 -0.22
N SER A 282 -33.46 -2.15 0.05
CA SER A 282 -32.40 -2.04 -0.98
C SER A 282 -32.30 -3.28 -1.90
N ILE A 283 -32.65 -4.46 -1.37
CA ILE A 283 -32.79 -5.68 -2.18
C ILE A 283 -34.05 -5.55 -3.03
N LEU A 284 -35.14 -5.07 -2.43
CA LEU A 284 -36.34 -4.69 -3.17
C LEU A 284 -36.01 -3.68 -4.28
N LYS A 285 -35.21 -2.63 -4.06
CA LYS A 285 -34.83 -1.70 -5.14
C LYS A 285 -34.00 -2.32 -6.26
N LEU A 286 -33.22 -3.36 -5.99
CA LEU A 286 -32.47 -4.10 -7.03
C LEU A 286 -33.36 -5.12 -7.77
N ILE A 287 -34.32 -5.73 -7.07
CA ILE A 287 -35.17 -6.81 -7.59
C ILE A 287 -36.48 -6.27 -8.22
N LEU A 288 -37.05 -5.16 -7.73
CA LEU A 288 -38.28 -4.56 -8.23
C LEU A 288 -38.27 -4.28 -9.74
N PRO A 289 -37.20 -3.73 -10.33
CA PRO A 289 -37.14 -3.53 -11.77
C PRO A 289 -37.21 -4.86 -12.55
N GLN A 290 -36.59 -5.92 -12.02
CA GLN A 290 -36.58 -7.25 -12.64
C GLN A 290 -37.93 -7.98 -12.51
N LEU A 291 -38.57 -7.90 -11.33
CA LEU A 291 -39.91 -8.42 -11.12
C LEU A 291 -40.96 -7.66 -11.93
N ARG A 292 -40.82 -6.33 -12.07
CA ARG A 292 -41.70 -5.51 -12.91
C ARG A 292 -41.59 -5.91 -14.38
N TYR A 293 -40.37 -6.13 -14.89
CA TYR A 293 -40.14 -6.57 -16.27
C TYR A 293 -40.73 -7.96 -16.55
N GLN A 294 -40.58 -8.91 -15.61
CA GLN A 294 -41.17 -10.25 -15.70
C GLN A 294 -42.71 -10.21 -15.69
N TRP A 295 -43.33 -9.31 -14.90
CA TRP A 295 -44.78 -9.15 -14.86
C TRP A 295 -45.37 -8.51 -16.12
N THR A 296 -44.71 -7.51 -16.72
CA THR A 296 -45.16 -6.93 -18.00
C THR A 296 -45.05 -7.91 -19.15
N ASN A 297 -43.97 -8.70 -19.23
CA ASN A 297 -43.83 -9.68 -20.31
C ASN A 297 -44.85 -10.81 -20.22
N LYS A 298 -45.23 -11.23 -19.00
CA LYS A 298 -46.25 -12.29 -18.80
C LYS A 298 -47.68 -11.83 -19.13
N LYS A 299 -47.95 -10.53 -19.15
CA LYS A 299 -49.24 -9.96 -19.59
C LYS A 299 -49.36 -9.79 -21.10
N ASN A 300 -48.26 -9.72 -21.84
CA ASN A 300 -48.24 -9.58 -23.30
C ASN A 300 -48.23 -10.94 -24.04
N LEU A 301 -48.35 -12.04 -23.30
CA LEU A 301 -48.36 -13.43 -23.80
C LEU A 301 -49.72 -14.13 -23.58
N LYS A 302 -50.77 -13.34 -23.32
CA LYS A 302 -52.18 -13.74 -23.42
C LYS A 302 -52.87 -12.79 -24.38
#